data_AF-A0A964LQZ3-F1
#
_entry.id   AF-A0A964LQZ3-F1
#
_cell.length_a   1.000
_cell.length_b   1.000
_cell.length_c   1.000
_cell.angle_alpha   90.00
_cell.angle_beta   90.00
_cell.angle_gamma   90.00
#
_symmetry.space_group_name_H-M   'P 1'
#
loop_
_entity.id
_entity.type
_entity.pdbx_description
1 polymer ?
#
loop_
_entity_poly.entity_id
_entity_poly.type
_entity_poly.pdbx_seq_one_letter_code
_entity_poly.pdbx_strand_id
1 'polypeptide(L)'
;MLDNEFLQKLSHQLSGLMPMAEAIRADLRTKIEQQLRASFARLDLLSRTEFDAQAQALQRAQNRVQQLEQMLAALDARLAELETRSGSKH
;
A
#
# COMPACT_ATOMS: atom_id res chain seq x y z
N MET A 1 -0.81 -8.60 -2.85
CA MET A 1 -1.31 -10.00 -2.74
C MET A 1 -0.18 -10.80 -2.15
N LEU A 2 -0.40 -11.67 -1.16
CA LEU A 2 0.67 -12.54 -0.65
C LEU A 2 1.15 -13.41 -1.81
N ASP A 3 2.42 -13.28 -2.19
CA ASP A 3 2.97 -13.91 -3.39
C ASP A 3 2.90 -15.43 -3.27
N ASN A 4 2.20 -16.08 -4.20
CA ASN A 4 2.03 -17.54 -4.24
C ASN A 4 3.38 -18.28 -4.35
N GLU A 5 4.37 -17.65 -5.00
CA GLU A 5 5.77 -18.06 -5.05
C GLU A 5 6.40 -18.24 -3.65
N PHE A 6 6.05 -17.36 -2.72
CA PHE A 6 6.59 -17.39 -1.36
C PHE A 6 6.07 -18.59 -0.59
N LEU A 7 4.76 -18.85 -0.67
CA LEU A 7 4.12 -19.99 -0.02
C LEU A 7 4.60 -21.33 -0.59
N GLN A 8 4.84 -21.39 -1.90
CA GLN A 8 5.38 -22.58 -2.56
C GLN A 8 6.83 -22.88 -2.13
N LYS A 9 7.69 -21.84 -2.06
CA LYS A 9 9.08 -22.00 -1.58
C LYS A 9 9.12 -22.43 -0.12
N LEU A 10 8.27 -21.86 0.73
CA LEU A 10 8.15 -22.25 2.14
C LEU A 10 7.69 -23.70 2.28
N SER A 11 6.67 -24.11 1.54
CA SER A 11 6.15 -25.49 1.52
C SER A 11 7.21 -26.50 1.05
N HIS A 12 7.96 -26.17 0.00
CA HIS A 12 9.01 -27.03 -0.53
C HIS A 12 10.18 -27.19 0.45
N GLN A 13 10.58 -26.10 1.10
CA GLN A 13 11.60 -26.13 2.14
C GLN A 13 11.15 -26.90 3.38
N LEU A 14 9.89 -26.76 3.81
CA LEU A 14 9.31 -27.52 4.93
C LEU A 14 9.23 -29.02 4.64
N SER A 15 8.85 -29.39 3.41
CA SER A 15 8.70 -30.78 2.99
C SER A 15 10.04 -31.52 2.91
N GLY A 16 11.12 -30.82 2.53
CA GLY A 16 12.47 -31.39 2.44
C GLY A 16 13.13 -31.73 3.78
N LEU A 17 12.50 -31.39 4.91
CA LEU A 17 13.08 -31.45 6.24
C LEU A 17 12.44 -32.52 7.14
N MET A 18 11.57 -33.38 6.60
CA MET A 18 10.69 -34.27 7.39
C MET A 18 11.29 -35.59 7.94
N PRO A 19 12.40 -36.22 7.50
CA PRO A 19 12.78 -37.51 8.08
C PRO A 19 13.89 -37.44 9.15
N MET A 20 13.50 -37.85 10.37
CA MET A 20 14.25 -38.64 11.38
C MET A 20 15.42 -38.03 12.17
N ALA A 21 15.13 -37.44 13.35
CA ALA A 21 15.77 -37.65 14.67
C ALA A 21 15.44 -36.47 15.61
N GLU A 22 15.28 -36.73 16.92
CA GLU A 22 14.97 -35.73 17.97
C GLU A 22 15.91 -34.51 17.94
N ALA A 23 17.22 -34.75 17.75
CA ALA A 23 18.23 -33.70 17.67
C ALA A 23 18.13 -32.88 16.37
N ILE A 24 17.76 -33.53 15.26
CA ILE A 24 17.53 -32.88 13.98
C ILE A 24 16.28 -31.98 14.06
N ARG A 25 15.26 -32.33 14.86
CA ARG A 25 14.08 -31.45 15.08
C ARG A 25 14.43 -30.09 15.68
N ALA A 26 15.36 -30.02 16.63
CA ALA A 26 15.76 -28.76 17.25
C ALA A 26 16.54 -27.86 16.28
N ASP A 27 17.47 -28.44 15.53
CA ASP A 27 18.21 -27.73 14.48
C ASP A 27 17.30 -27.30 13.33
N LEU A 28 16.34 -28.15 12.95
CA LEU A 28 15.31 -27.83 11.97
C LEU A 28 14.42 -26.69 12.41
N ARG A 29 13.94 -26.73 13.65
CA ARG A 29 13.14 -25.64 14.22
C ARG A 29 13.91 -24.33 14.17
N THR A 30 15.17 -24.35 14.59
CA THR A 30 16.04 -23.17 14.58
C THR A 30 16.26 -22.65 13.14
N LYS A 31 16.50 -23.55 12.17
CA LYS A 31 16.65 -23.18 10.76
C LYS A 31 15.35 -22.65 10.15
N ILE A 32 14.20 -23.23 10.49
CA ILE A 32 12.88 -22.73 10.07
C ILE A 32 12.64 -21.35 10.67
N GLU A 33 12.94 -21.13 11.96
CA GLU A 33 12.81 -19.82 12.61
C GLU A 33 13.74 -18.78 11.99
N GLN A 34 15.00 -19.13 11.71
CA GLN A 34 15.96 -18.25 11.04
C GLN A 34 15.55 -17.92 9.61
N GLN A 35 15.08 -18.92 8.86
CA GLN A 35 14.61 -18.73 7.49
C GLN A 35 13.33 -17.90 7.47
N LEU A 36 12.38 -18.13 8.38
CA LEU A 36 11.19 -17.29 8.53
C LEU A 36 11.57 -15.85 8.87
N ARG A 37 12.51 -15.63 9.81
CA ARG A 37 13.00 -14.28 10.12
C ARG A 37 13.68 -13.62 8.93
N ALA A 38 14.52 -14.34 8.20
CA ALA A 38 15.18 -13.84 6.99
C ALA A 38 14.18 -13.58 5.85
N SER A 39 13.14 -14.39 5.75
CA SER A 39 12.03 -14.23 4.81
C SER A 39 11.15 -13.04 5.18
N PHE A 40 10.82 -12.84 6.45
CA PHE A 40 10.09 -11.66 6.93
C PHE A 40 10.91 -10.37 6.78
N ALA A 41 12.24 -10.45 6.88
CA ALA A 41 13.13 -9.32 6.61
C ALA A 41 13.29 -9.02 5.10
N ARG A 42 13.04 -10.01 4.22
CA ARG A 42 13.05 -9.87 2.75
C ARG A 42 11.69 -9.56 2.16
N LEU A 43 10.61 -9.88 2.87
CA LEU A 43 9.32 -9.28 2.60
C LEU A 43 9.52 -7.80 2.89
N ASP A 44 9.68 -7.05 1.82
CA ASP A 44 9.62 -5.59 1.75
C ASP A 44 8.19 -5.20 2.14
N LEU A 45 7.82 -5.53 3.37
CA LEU A 45 6.72 -4.97 4.11
C LEU A 45 7.06 -3.49 4.05
N LEU A 46 6.50 -2.78 3.06
CA LEU A 46 6.44 -1.33 3.02
C LEU A 46 6.38 -0.93 4.47
N SER A 47 7.49 -0.39 4.95
CA SER A 47 7.66 -0.22 6.38
C SER A 47 6.43 0.55 6.81
N ARG A 48 5.83 0.23 7.97
CA ARG A 48 4.56 0.87 8.35
C ARG A 48 4.64 2.41 8.19
N THR A 49 5.83 2.96 8.39
CA THR A 49 6.26 4.32 8.06
C THR A 49 6.11 4.76 6.60
N GLU A 50 6.51 3.96 5.61
CA GLU A 50 6.33 4.28 4.18
C GLU A 50 4.87 4.21 3.74
N PHE A 51 4.11 3.24 4.26
CA PHE A 51 2.66 3.19 4.04
C PHE A 51 1.99 4.46 4.60
N ASP A 52 2.31 4.84 5.82
CA ASP A 52 1.77 6.03 6.45
C ASP A 52 2.17 7.31 5.68
N ALA A 53 3.40 7.38 5.16
CA ALA A 53 3.86 8.50 4.33
C ALA A 53 3.07 8.62 3.01
N GLN A 54 2.81 7.48 2.34
CA GLN A 54 2.01 7.46 1.11
C GLN A 54 0.54 7.80 1.39
N ALA A 55 -0.03 7.29 2.49
CA ALA A 55 -1.39 7.64 2.91
C ALA A 55 -1.54 9.14 3.19
N GLN A 56 -0.55 9.76 3.86
CA GLN A 56 -0.53 11.21 4.07
C GLN A 56 -0.40 11.99 2.75
N ALA A 57 0.42 11.52 1.82
CA ALA A 57 0.55 12.16 0.51
C ALA A 57 -0.77 12.10 -0.27
N LEU A 58 -1.47 10.95 -0.24
CA LEU A 58 -2.78 10.79 -0.84
C LEU A 58 -3.83 11.72 -0.21
N GLN A 59 -3.85 11.85 1.12
CA GLN A 59 -4.76 12.76 1.81
C GLN A 59 -4.54 14.22 1.38
N ARG A 60 -3.29 14.65 1.23
CA ARG A 60 -2.97 15.99 0.73
C ARG A 60 -3.45 16.19 -0.71
N ALA A 61 -3.29 15.18 -1.56
CA ALA A 61 -3.76 15.23 -2.94
C ALA A 61 -5.30 15.36 -3.00
N GLN A 62 -6.02 14.56 -2.20
CA GLN A 62 -7.49 14.65 -2.10
C GLN A 62 -7.95 16.04 -1.66
N ASN A 63 -7.34 16.61 -0.62
CA ASN A 63 -7.66 17.96 -0.16
C ASN A 63 -7.39 19.01 -1.25
N ARG A 64 -6.30 18.85 -2.02
CA ARG A 64 -5.97 19.78 -3.11
C ARG A 64 -6.98 19.70 -4.26
N VAL A 65 -7.42 18.48 -4.61
CA VAL A 65 -8.47 18.28 -5.61
C VAL A 65 -9.76 18.96 -5.18
N GLN A 66 -10.22 18.75 -3.95
CA GLN A 66 -11.43 19.40 -3.42
C GLN A 66 -11.34 20.93 -3.46
N GLN A 67 -10.19 21.51 -3.11
CA GLN A 67 -10.00 22.96 -3.21
C GLN A 67 -10.10 23.46 -4.66
N LEU A 68 -9.51 22.74 -5.61
CA LEU A 68 -9.57 23.10 -7.02
C LEU A 68 -11.00 22.99 -7.57
N GLU A 69 -11.74 21.95 -7.19
CA GLU A 69 -13.16 21.79 -7.54
C GLU A 69 -14.00 22.97 -7.01
N GLN A 70 -13.78 23.40 -5.76
CA GLN A 70 -14.45 24.57 -5.19
C GLN A 70 -14.10 25.87 -5.93
N MET A 71 -12.83 26.04 -6.29
CA MET A 71 -12.38 27.21 -7.05
C MET A 71 -13.02 27.25 -8.45
N LEU A 72 -13.10 26.11 -9.13
CA LEU A 72 -13.77 25.99 -10.42
C LEU A 72 -15.26 26.33 -10.30
N ALA A 73 -15.96 25.75 -9.33
CA ALA A 73 -17.37 26.04 -9.10
C ALA A 73 -17.64 27.53 -8.82
N ALA A 74 -16.76 28.19 -8.05
CA ALA A 74 -16.86 29.62 -7.79
C ALA A 74 -16.59 30.47 -9.05
N LEU A 75 -15.68 30.03 -9.92
CA LEU A 75 -15.37 30.70 -11.18
C LEU A 75 -16.54 30.55 -12.17
N ASP A 76 -17.10 29.35 -12.30
CA ASP A 76 -18.28 29.07 -13.13
C ASP A 76 -19.48 29.91 -12.69
N ALA A 77 -19.73 30.02 -11.38
CA ALA A 77 -20.80 30.87 -10.86
C ALA A 77 -20.61 32.36 -11.21
N ARG A 78 -19.37 32.86 -11.13
CA ARG A 78 -19.04 34.24 -11.53
C ARG A 78 -19.22 34.46 -13.03
N LEU A 79 -18.83 33.49 -13.86
CA LEU A 79 -19.01 33.59 -15.31
C LEU A 79 -20.50 33.66 -15.67
N ALA A 80 -21.33 32.80 -15.07
CA ALA A 80 -22.79 32.85 -15.25
C ALA A 80 -23.40 34.21 -14.82
N GLU A 81 -22.92 34.80 -13.73
CA GLU A 81 -23.35 36.14 -13.29
C GLU A 81 -22.94 37.24 -14.30
N LEU A 82 -21.76 37.13 -14.91
CA LEU A 82 -21.31 38.09 -15.93
C LEU A 82 -22.10 37.96 -17.24
N GLU A 83 -22.43 36.74 -17.65
CA GLU A 83 -23.26 36.47 -18.83
C GLU A 83 -24.67 37.03 -18.67
N THR A 84 -25.31 36.77 -17.52
CA THR A 84 -26.65 37.31 -17.22
C THR A 84 -26.67 38.84 -17.16
N ARG A 85 -25.62 39.47 -16.61
CA ARG A 85 -25.49 40.94 -16.59
C ARG A 85 -25.23 41.55 -17.98
N SER A 86 -24.56 40.84 -18.87
CA SER A 86 -24.32 41.31 -20.25
C SER A 86 -25.55 41.13 -21.14
N GLY A 87 -26.31 40.05 -20.96
CA GLY A 87 -27.58 39.81 -21.66
C GLY A 87 -28.71 40.76 -21.26
N SER A 88 -28.68 41.32 -20.04
CA SER A 88 -29.67 42.31 -19.57
C SER A 88 -29.41 43.74 -20.07
N LYS A 89 -28.29 44.00 -20.76
CA LYS A 89 -27.89 45.34 -21.24
C LYS A 89 -28.18 45.59 -22.73
N HIS A 90 -28.78 44.62 -23.43
CA HIS A 90 -29.29 44.74 -24.80
C HIS A 90 -30.81 44.56 -24.81
#